data_AF-B4G3H2-F1
#
_entry.id   AF-B4G3H2-F1
#
_cell.length_a   1.000
_cell.length_b   1.000
_cell.length_c   1.000
_cell.angle_alpha   90.00
_cell.angle_beta   90.00
_cell.angle_gamma   90.00
#
_symmetry.space_group_name_H-M   'P 1'
#
loop_
_entity.id
_entity.type
_entity.pdbx_description
1 polymer ?
#
loop_
_entity_poly.entity_id
_entity_poly.type
_entity_poly.pdbx_seq_one_letter_code
_entity_poly.pdbx_strand_id
1 'polypeptide(L)'
;MLTEKFLRLQSSYFRLLGLELLDQQEVQSVGDIRRSIGCILAVATFLPLTIAFGLNNIHNMDQLTDTLCSVLVDLLALCKIGIFLGLYKDFRRLIQRFHDMLERECHWEVAAKIVTRQNDRDQFISSLYTTCFLVAGGSACLMSPLHMIIRFWRTAEMEPDYPFPSVYPWDNRRFHNYLFSYLWNVFAAFGVALATICVDTLFCSLTHNLCGLFEICRHKMLTFKRRRPVETQQNLRHIFHLYGECLELGGSLNGIFRLIIFAQFIAASLHLCVLCYQLSSNLMQPGMLFYAAFMAAILGQVAIYCHGGACVQAESQLFAEAIYESDWLPLLLDGRLDVGRSLQIGMVRAQRGCRLDGYFFEANRKTFDLIVRTAMSYVALLRSTS
;
A
#
# COMPACT_ATOMS: atom_id res chain seq x y z
N MET A 1 -6.30 23.01 10.82
CA MET A 1 -5.38 22.13 11.57
C MET A 1 -5.42 20.68 11.08
N LEU A 2 -6.60 20.07 10.88
CA LEU A 2 -6.73 18.70 10.34
C LEU A 2 -6.33 18.58 8.85
N THR A 3 -6.60 19.63 8.08
CA THR A 3 -6.38 19.73 6.64
C THR A 3 -4.90 19.77 6.22
N GLU A 4 -3.98 20.24 7.07
CA GLU A 4 -2.56 20.33 6.69
C GLU A 4 -1.80 19.00 6.80
N LYS A 5 -2.30 18.06 7.61
CA LYS A 5 -1.65 16.76 7.85
C LYS A 5 -2.38 15.57 7.21
N PHE A 6 -3.69 15.67 6.97
CA PHE A 6 -4.45 14.60 6.32
C PHE A 6 -3.99 14.42 4.87
N LEU A 7 -3.48 13.22 4.54
CA LEU A 7 -3.03 12.84 3.20
C LEU A 7 -1.95 13.76 2.59
N ARG A 8 -1.08 14.42 3.37
CA ARG A 8 -0.13 15.42 2.82
C ARG A 8 0.88 14.82 1.82
N LEU A 9 1.47 13.68 2.19
CA LEU A 9 2.43 12.98 1.36
C LEU A 9 1.72 12.40 0.12
N GLN A 10 0.57 11.77 0.34
CA GLN A 10 -0.26 11.16 -0.68
C GLN A 10 -0.71 12.22 -1.70
N SER A 11 -1.26 13.35 -1.26
CA SER A 11 -1.66 14.49 -2.09
C SER A 11 -0.51 15.01 -2.97
N SER A 12 0.74 14.94 -2.51
CA SER A 12 1.89 15.37 -3.31
C SER A 12 2.17 14.39 -4.46
N TYR A 13 2.10 13.08 -4.20
CA TYR A 13 2.26 12.05 -5.23
C TYR A 13 1.07 11.96 -6.19
N PHE A 14 -0.15 12.15 -5.70
CA PHE A 14 -1.33 12.23 -6.56
C PHE A 14 -1.28 13.46 -7.47
N ARG A 15 -0.81 14.61 -6.99
CA ARG A 15 -0.56 15.79 -7.84
C ARG A 15 0.49 15.54 -8.91
N LEU A 16 1.55 14.79 -8.60
CA LEU A 16 2.53 14.33 -9.60
C LEU A 16 1.89 13.44 -10.67
N LEU A 17 0.92 12.62 -10.28
CA LEU A 17 0.15 11.76 -11.18
C LEU A 17 -0.93 12.54 -11.97
N GLY A 18 -1.14 13.82 -11.65
CA GLY A 18 -2.22 14.64 -12.21
C GLY A 18 -3.58 14.24 -11.66
N LEU A 19 -3.69 13.98 -10.37
CA LEU A 19 -4.94 13.63 -9.71
C LEU A 19 -5.09 14.48 -8.45
N GLU A 20 -6.25 15.12 -8.30
CA GLU A 20 -6.57 15.94 -7.15
C GLU A 20 -7.74 15.33 -6.38
N LEU A 21 -7.44 14.78 -5.20
CA LEU A 21 -8.38 13.98 -4.40
C LEU A 21 -9.23 14.80 -3.43
N LEU A 22 -8.76 15.99 -3.05
CA LEU A 22 -9.30 16.79 -1.95
C LEU A 22 -10.01 18.07 -2.40
N ASP A 23 -9.85 18.49 -3.66
CA ASP A 23 -10.50 19.73 -4.10
C ASP A 23 -12.02 19.54 -4.22
N GLN A 24 -12.78 20.53 -3.77
CA GLN A 24 -14.25 20.51 -3.76
C GLN A 24 -14.85 20.83 -5.13
N GLN A 25 -14.08 21.38 -6.07
CA GLN A 25 -14.56 21.58 -7.43
C GLN A 25 -14.68 20.23 -8.17
N GLU A 26 -15.87 19.97 -8.74
CA GLU A 26 -16.16 18.77 -9.53
C GLU A 26 -15.42 18.71 -10.87
N VAL A 27 -14.77 19.79 -11.27
CA VAL A 27 -14.10 19.91 -12.57
C VAL A 27 -12.66 19.43 -12.44
N GLN A 28 -12.42 18.15 -12.72
CA GLN A 28 -11.08 17.69 -13.09
C GLN A 28 -10.60 18.53 -14.28
N SER A 29 -9.48 19.24 -14.13
CA SER A 29 -8.92 19.94 -15.28
C SER A 29 -8.48 18.89 -16.32
N VAL A 30 -8.75 19.16 -17.59
CA VAL A 30 -8.38 18.27 -18.71
C VAL A 30 -6.86 17.98 -18.72
N GLY A 31 -6.04 18.85 -18.11
CA GLY A 31 -4.60 18.66 -17.98
C GLY A 31 -4.19 17.55 -17.01
N ASP A 32 -4.99 17.29 -15.97
CA ASP A 32 -4.70 16.34 -14.90
C ASP A 32 -4.88 14.90 -15.38
N ILE A 33 -6.00 14.64 -16.07
CA ILE A 33 -6.30 13.36 -16.72
C ILE A 33 -5.23 13.03 -17.79
N ARG A 34 -4.72 14.03 -18.51
CA ARG A 34 -3.69 13.83 -19.54
C ARG A 34 -2.35 13.33 -18.98
N ARG A 35 -1.97 13.74 -17.77
CA ARG A 35 -0.72 13.29 -17.12
C ARG A 35 -0.80 11.84 -16.68
N SER A 36 -1.91 11.45 -16.04
CA SER A 36 -2.18 10.06 -15.65
C SER A 36 -2.21 9.13 -16.87
N ILE A 37 -2.90 9.54 -17.94
CA ILE A 37 -2.91 8.80 -19.21
C ILE A 37 -1.50 8.70 -19.80
N GLY A 38 -0.70 9.77 -19.75
CA GLY A 38 0.69 9.76 -20.22
C GLY A 38 1.57 8.76 -19.47
N CYS A 39 1.47 8.68 -18.14
CA CYS A 39 2.19 7.68 -17.34
C CYS A 39 1.77 6.25 -17.70
N ILE A 40 0.46 5.99 -17.83
CA ILE A 40 -0.05 4.67 -18.19
C ILE A 40 0.38 4.27 -19.59
N LEU A 41 0.32 5.19 -20.55
CA LEU A 41 0.77 4.96 -21.92
C LEU A 41 2.27 4.66 -21.96
N ALA A 42 3.08 5.34 -21.15
CA ALA A 42 4.51 5.07 -21.06
C ALA A 42 4.81 3.65 -20.54
N VAL A 43 4.11 3.20 -19.49
CA VAL A 43 4.26 1.83 -18.97
C VAL A 43 3.72 0.81 -19.97
N ALA A 44 2.56 1.07 -20.57
CA ALA A 44 1.93 0.18 -21.55
C ALA A 44 2.76 0.02 -22.84
N THR A 45 3.48 1.05 -23.25
CA THR A 45 4.39 0.99 -24.42
C THR A 45 5.74 0.37 -24.08
N PHE A 46 6.15 0.40 -22.81
CA PHE A 46 7.37 -0.24 -22.33
C PHE A 46 7.20 -1.77 -22.19
N LEU A 47 6.04 -2.24 -21.74
CA LEU A 47 5.76 -3.66 -21.49
C LEU A 47 6.02 -4.58 -22.71
N PRO A 48 5.65 -4.26 -23.96
CA PRO A 48 6.00 -5.08 -25.13
C PRO A 48 7.51 -5.17 -25.37
N LEU A 49 8.27 -4.11 -25.06
CA LEU A 49 9.72 -4.06 -25.26
C LEU A 49 10.46 -4.98 -24.28
N THR A 50 9.96 -5.08 -23.04
CA THR A 50 10.48 -6.00 -22.03
C THR A 50 10.10 -7.45 -22.35
N ILE A 51 8.87 -7.70 -22.81
CA ILE A 51 8.44 -9.04 -23.27
C ILE A 51 9.28 -9.50 -24.47
N ALA A 52 9.52 -8.62 -25.45
CA ALA A 52 10.36 -8.94 -26.60
C ALA A 52 11.80 -9.28 -26.20
N PHE A 53 12.36 -8.58 -25.20
CA PHE A 53 13.67 -8.91 -24.63
C PHE A 53 13.69 -10.32 -24.04
N GLY A 54 12.67 -10.70 -23.28
CA GLY A 54 12.58 -12.03 -22.68
C GLY A 54 12.47 -13.14 -23.72
N LEU A 55 11.68 -12.91 -24.78
CA LEU A 55 11.52 -13.87 -25.87
C LEU A 55 12.83 -14.08 -26.66
N ASN A 56 13.58 -13.02 -26.92
CA ASN A 56 14.87 -13.11 -27.62
C ASN A 56 15.95 -13.82 -26.78
N ASN A 57 15.87 -13.74 -25.46
CA ASN A 57 16.87 -14.28 -24.54
C ASN A 57 16.36 -15.51 -23.76
N ILE A 58 15.42 -16.28 -24.32
CA ILE A 58 14.79 -17.42 -23.64
C ILE A 58 15.79 -18.52 -23.22
N HIS A 59 16.95 -18.57 -23.87
CA HIS A 59 18.01 -19.52 -23.55
C HIS A 59 18.86 -19.10 -22.34
N ASN A 60 18.87 -17.81 -21.97
CA ASN A 60 19.61 -17.29 -20.83
C ASN A 60 18.69 -17.16 -19.61
N MET A 61 18.76 -18.14 -18.70
CA MET A 61 17.88 -18.19 -17.52
C MET A 61 17.99 -16.94 -16.63
N ASP A 62 19.18 -16.35 -16.47
CA ASP A 62 19.34 -15.14 -15.66
C ASP A 62 18.60 -13.94 -16.28
N GLN A 63 18.79 -13.70 -17.58
CA GLN A 63 18.12 -12.61 -18.29
C GLN A 63 16.60 -12.81 -18.37
N LEU A 64 16.15 -14.06 -18.52
CA LEU A 64 14.74 -14.42 -18.54
C LEU A 64 14.06 -14.14 -17.19
N THR A 65 14.73 -14.47 -16.08
CA THR A 65 14.19 -14.24 -14.74
C THR A 65 14.14 -12.74 -14.40
N ASP A 66 15.12 -11.95 -14.83
CA ASP A 66 15.10 -10.49 -14.71
C ASP A 66 13.96 -9.84 -15.51
N THR A 67 13.70 -10.35 -16.72
CA THR A 67 12.56 -9.88 -17.52
C THR A 67 11.24 -10.27 -16.89
N LEU A 68 11.11 -11.49 -16.37
CA LEU A 68 9.89 -11.93 -15.71
C LEU A 68 9.58 -11.07 -14.48
N CYS A 69 10.59 -10.75 -13.65
CA CYS A 69 10.46 -9.82 -12.53
C CYS A 69 9.95 -8.45 -12.99
N SER A 70 10.56 -7.88 -14.03
CA SER A 70 10.19 -6.57 -14.58
C SER A 70 8.75 -6.55 -15.11
N VAL A 71 8.38 -7.54 -15.93
CA VAL A 71 7.02 -7.69 -16.48
C VAL A 71 5.97 -7.82 -15.38
N LEU A 72 6.25 -8.59 -14.33
CA LEU A 72 5.32 -8.75 -13.20
C LEU A 72 5.13 -7.44 -12.41
N VAL A 73 6.19 -6.63 -12.24
CA VAL A 73 6.08 -5.31 -11.61
C VAL A 73 5.23 -4.37 -12.47
N ASP A 74 5.49 -4.32 -13.77
CA ASP A 74 4.76 -3.48 -14.71
C ASP A 74 3.27 -3.85 -14.74
N LEU A 75 2.96 -5.15 -14.80
CA LEU A 75 1.60 -5.65 -14.81
C LEU A 75 0.85 -5.31 -13.52
N LEU A 76 1.53 -5.43 -12.36
CA LEU A 76 0.96 -5.05 -11.07
C LEU A 76 0.70 -3.54 -11.00
N ALA A 77 1.62 -2.70 -11.46
CA ALA A 77 1.45 -1.26 -11.46
C ALA A 77 0.29 -0.83 -12.38
N LEU A 78 0.20 -1.40 -13.58
CA LEU A 78 -0.92 -1.19 -14.51
C LEU A 78 -2.25 -1.64 -13.91
N CYS A 79 -2.26 -2.78 -13.21
CA CYS A 79 -3.44 -3.28 -12.52
C CYS A 79 -3.88 -2.31 -11.40
N LYS A 80 -2.96 -1.88 -10.53
CA LYS A 80 -3.24 -0.93 -9.44
C LYS A 80 -3.82 0.38 -9.96
N ILE A 81 -3.16 1.00 -10.94
CA ILE A 81 -3.63 2.27 -11.48
C ILE A 81 -4.91 2.14 -12.30
N GLY A 82 -5.07 1.04 -13.04
CA GLY A 82 -6.29 0.73 -13.78
C GLY A 82 -7.50 0.59 -12.85
N ILE A 83 -7.35 -0.15 -11.74
CA ILE A 83 -8.39 -0.28 -10.71
C ILE A 83 -8.65 1.08 -10.05
N PHE A 84 -7.60 1.81 -9.70
CA PHE A 84 -7.73 3.13 -9.08
C PHE A 84 -8.53 4.11 -9.96
N LEU A 85 -8.23 4.15 -11.26
CA LEU A 85 -8.95 5.00 -12.21
C LEU A 85 -10.38 4.52 -12.47
N GLY A 86 -10.59 3.21 -12.58
CA GLY A 86 -11.92 2.61 -12.76
C GLY A 86 -12.84 2.89 -11.57
N LEU A 87 -12.31 2.86 -10.36
CA LEU A 87 -13.01 3.12 -9.10
C LEU A 87 -12.78 4.54 -8.56
N TYR A 88 -12.30 5.48 -9.39
CA TYR A 88 -11.88 6.81 -8.93
C TYR A 88 -12.98 7.55 -8.16
N LYS A 89 -14.23 7.47 -8.64
CA LYS A 89 -15.39 8.07 -7.98
C LYS A 89 -15.70 7.44 -6.62
N ASP A 90 -15.43 6.14 -6.46
CA ASP A 90 -15.62 5.44 -5.19
C ASP A 90 -14.50 5.79 -4.20
N PHE A 91 -13.25 5.86 -4.67
CA PHE A 91 -12.11 6.35 -3.87
C PHE A 91 -12.34 7.76 -3.35
N ARG A 92 -12.76 8.69 -4.20
CA ARG A 92 -13.06 10.07 -3.78
C ARG A 92 -14.17 10.12 -2.75
N ARG A 93 -15.27 9.39 -2.96
CA ARG A 93 -16.38 9.29 -2.00
C ARG A 93 -15.93 8.69 -0.67
N LEU A 94 -15.07 7.67 -0.68
CA LEU A 94 -14.52 7.08 0.54
C LEU A 94 -13.67 8.11 1.30
N ILE A 95 -12.76 8.81 0.62
CA ILE A 95 -11.89 9.83 1.24
C ILE A 95 -12.70 10.97 1.82
N GLN A 96 -13.75 11.44 1.12
CA GLN A 96 -14.68 12.45 1.63
C GLN A 96 -15.37 11.97 2.91
N ARG A 97 -15.90 10.74 2.94
CA ARG A 97 -16.50 10.19 4.17
C ARG A 97 -15.50 10.12 5.33
N PHE A 98 -14.25 9.74 5.07
CA PHE A 98 -13.19 9.79 6.09
C PHE A 98 -12.96 11.20 6.60
N HIS A 99 -12.87 12.17 5.68
CA HIS A 99 -12.66 13.57 6.00
C HIS A 99 -13.81 14.13 6.86
N ASP A 100 -15.05 13.95 6.42
CA ASP A 100 -16.26 14.43 7.10
C ASP A 100 -16.38 13.83 8.51
N MET A 101 -16.12 12.53 8.66
CA MET A 101 -16.14 11.86 9.96
C MET A 101 -15.02 12.35 10.88
N LEU A 102 -13.81 12.53 10.36
CA LEU A 102 -12.69 13.06 11.13
C LEU A 102 -12.95 14.51 11.56
N GLU A 103 -13.46 15.36 10.69
CA GLU A 103 -13.79 16.74 11.01
C GLU A 103 -14.87 16.82 12.11
N ARG A 104 -15.92 16.00 12.00
CA ARG A 104 -16.99 15.90 13.01
C ARG A 104 -16.46 15.48 14.38
N GLU A 105 -15.58 14.48 14.43
CA GLU A 105 -15.13 13.90 15.71
C GLU A 105 -13.94 14.62 16.35
N CYS A 106 -13.21 15.44 15.59
CA CYS A 106 -11.99 16.11 16.03
C CYS A 106 -12.23 17.48 16.70
N HIS A 107 -13.42 17.70 17.26
CA HIS A 107 -13.80 18.94 17.93
C HIS A 107 -13.13 19.16 19.31
N TRP A 108 -12.47 18.13 19.86
CA TRP A 108 -11.87 18.14 21.20
C TRP A 108 -10.42 17.65 21.16
N GLU A 109 -9.59 18.19 22.06
CA GLU A 109 -8.12 18.09 21.98
C GLU A 109 -7.57 16.65 21.94
N VAL A 110 -8.19 15.73 22.68
CA VAL A 110 -7.70 14.34 22.75
C VAL A 110 -7.97 13.60 21.45
N ALA A 111 -9.14 13.78 20.82
CA ALA A 111 -9.39 13.22 19.48
C ALA A 111 -8.42 13.79 18.45
N ALA A 112 -8.16 15.10 18.51
CA ALA A 112 -7.15 15.73 17.64
C ALA A 112 -5.76 15.15 17.84
N LYS A 113 -5.37 14.87 19.09
CA LYS A 113 -4.09 14.24 19.42
C LYS A 113 -4.02 12.79 18.92
N ILE A 114 -5.11 12.02 19.04
CA ILE A 114 -5.21 10.65 18.53
C ILE A 114 -4.99 10.64 17.01
N VAL A 115 -5.77 11.45 16.27
CA VAL A 115 -5.68 11.53 14.81
C VAL A 115 -4.31 12.01 14.36
N THR A 116 -3.76 13.04 15.01
CA THR A 116 -2.43 13.56 14.69
C THR A 116 -1.35 12.48 14.89
N ARG A 117 -1.43 11.72 15.98
CA ARG A 117 -0.50 10.62 16.24
C ARG A 117 -0.59 9.52 15.18
N GLN A 118 -1.80 9.15 14.75
CA GLN A 118 -1.99 8.15 13.69
C GLN A 118 -1.47 8.67 12.34
N ASN A 119 -1.71 9.93 12.02
CA ASN A 119 -1.19 10.57 10.81
C ASN A 119 0.34 10.68 10.82
N ASP A 120 0.96 11.01 11.97
CA ASP A 120 2.41 11.06 12.08
C ASP A 120 3.04 9.66 11.89
N ARG A 121 2.37 8.59 12.37
CA ARG A 121 2.77 7.19 12.13
C ARG A 121 2.63 6.80 10.66
N ASP A 122 1.50 7.12 10.02
CA ASP A 122 1.30 6.91 8.58
C ASP A 122 2.37 7.63 7.77
N GLN A 123 2.60 8.92 8.05
CA GLN A 123 3.58 9.73 7.36
C GLN A 123 4.99 9.13 7.48
N PHE A 124 5.35 8.62 8.67
CA PHE A 124 6.63 7.94 8.87
C PHE A 124 6.75 6.65 8.06
N ILE A 125 5.75 5.76 8.13
CA ILE A 125 5.75 4.48 7.41
C ILE A 125 5.73 4.72 5.88
N SER A 126 4.83 5.57 5.40
CA SER A 126 4.70 5.93 4.00
C SER A 126 5.94 6.64 3.47
N SER A 127 6.57 7.52 4.26
CA SER A 127 7.84 8.16 3.89
C SER A 127 8.97 7.14 3.80
N LEU A 128 9.13 6.27 4.79
CA LEU A 128 10.15 5.23 4.78
C LEU A 128 10.00 4.31 3.56
N TYR A 129 8.77 3.82 3.32
CA TYR A 129 8.45 2.99 2.15
C TYR A 129 8.82 3.70 0.85
N THR A 130 8.39 4.95 0.70
CA THR A 130 8.62 5.72 -0.51
C THR A 130 10.10 6.00 -0.73
N THR A 131 10.84 6.38 0.33
CA THR A 131 12.28 6.59 0.24
C THR A 131 13.00 5.30 -0.14
N CYS A 132 12.66 4.16 0.47
CA CYS A 132 13.26 2.87 0.11
C CYS A 132 12.99 2.51 -1.35
N PHE A 133 11.75 2.67 -1.83
CA PHE A 133 11.37 2.35 -3.20
C PHE A 133 12.07 3.26 -4.23
N LEU A 134 12.11 4.58 -3.97
CA LEU A 134 12.77 5.55 -4.83
C LEU A 134 14.30 5.40 -4.82
N VAL A 135 14.91 5.12 -3.68
CA VAL A 135 16.36 4.86 -3.59
C VAL A 135 16.72 3.58 -4.34
N ALA A 136 15.93 2.51 -4.19
CA ALA A 136 16.15 1.26 -4.92
C ALA A 136 16.04 1.48 -6.45
N GLY A 137 14.94 2.08 -6.91
CA GLY A 137 14.75 2.38 -8.34
C GLY A 137 15.78 3.36 -8.91
N GLY A 138 16.11 4.41 -8.14
CA GLY A 138 17.14 5.38 -8.52
C GLY A 138 18.53 4.76 -8.60
N SER A 139 18.87 3.86 -7.66
CA SER A 139 20.13 3.14 -7.68
C SER A 139 20.24 2.20 -8.89
N ALA A 140 19.17 1.50 -9.25
CA ALA A 140 19.12 0.68 -10.47
C ALA A 140 19.35 1.54 -11.73
N CYS A 141 18.71 2.71 -11.80
CA CYS A 141 18.90 3.64 -12.90
C CYS A 141 20.33 4.16 -12.99
N LEU A 142 20.99 4.45 -11.86
CA LEU A 142 22.37 4.94 -11.83
C LEU A 142 23.41 3.85 -12.11
N MET A 143 23.14 2.59 -11.75
CA MET A 143 24.09 1.48 -11.95
C MET A 143 24.31 1.15 -13.43
N SER A 144 23.26 1.22 -14.26
CA SER A 144 23.36 0.95 -15.71
C SER A 144 24.40 1.84 -16.44
N PRO A 145 24.37 3.19 -16.36
CA PRO A 145 25.38 4.02 -17.01
C PRO A 145 26.76 3.87 -16.36
N LEU A 146 26.83 3.61 -15.05
CA LEU A 146 28.11 3.34 -14.37
C LEU A 146 28.76 2.05 -14.89
N HIS A 147 27.99 0.97 -15.05
CA HIS A 147 28.47 -0.27 -15.65
C HIS A 147 28.93 -0.05 -17.10
N MET A 148 28.15 0.69 -17.90
CA MET A 148 28.53 1.03 -19.27
C MET A 148 29.86 1.81 -19.32
N ILE A 149 30.03 2.82 -18.46
CA ILE A 149 31.26 3.61 -18.37
C ILE A 149 32.43 2.70 -17.94
N ILE A 150 32.30 1.93 -16.86
CA ILE A 150 33.36 1.05 -16.36
C ILE A 150 33.79 0.03 -17.43
N ARG A 151 32.83 -0.55 -18.17
CA ARG A 151 33.14 -1.45 -19.30
C ARG A 151 33.89 -0.72 -20.40
N PHE A 152 33.43 0.46 -20.81
CA PHE A 152 34.12 1.26 -21.81
C PHE A 152 35.58 1.54 -21.43
N TRP A 153 35.85 1.90 -20.17
CA TRP A 153 37.22 2.09 -19.67
C TRP A 153 38.08 0.81 -19.67
N ARG A 154 37.47 -0.38 -19.58
CA ARG A 154 38.18 -1.66 -19.51
C ARG A 154 38.37 -2.35 -20.85
N THR A 155 37.39 -2.30 -21.74
CA THR A 155 37.36 -3.06 -23.00
C THR A 155 37.34 -2.19 -24.24
N ALA A 156 37.20 -0.87 -24.10
CA ALA A 156 37.00 0.09 -25.20
C ALA A 156 35.77 -0.20 -26.10
N GLU A 157 34.89 -1.10 -25.67
CA GLU A 157 33.64 -1.46 -26.36
C GLU A 157 32.44 -0.79 -25.66
N MET A 158 31.54 -0.20 -26.46
CA MET A 158 30.27 0.39 -26.01
C MET A 158 29.14 -0.61 -26.22
N GLU A 159 28.85 -1.41 -25.19
CA GLU A 159 27.61 -2.19 -25.14
C GLU A 159 26.54 -1.41 -24.35
N PRO A 160 25.37 -1.12 -24.94
CA PRO A 160 24.31 -0.40 -24.25
C PRO A 160 23.73 -1.26 -23.13
N ASP A 161 23.72 -0.71 -21.91
CA ASP A 161 23.14 -1.34 -20.72
C ASP A 161 21.92 -0.52 -20.25
N TYR A 162 20.85 -1.16 -19.80
CA TYR A 162 19.61 -0.50 -19.40
C TYR A 162 19.24 -0.83 -17.95
N PRO A 163 18.62 0.11 -17.21
CA PRO A 163 18.16 -0.15 -15.84
C PRO A 163 17.20 -1.34 -15.75
N PHE A 164 16.34 -1.48 -16.77
CA PHE A 164 15.41 -2.59 -16.90
C PHE A 164 15.56 -3.24 -18.28
N PRO A 165 15.53 -4.58 -18.37
CA PRO A 165 15.83 -5.32 -19.59
C PRO A 165 14.79 -5.03 -20.68
N SER A 166 15.23 -4.44 -21.80
CA SER A 166 14.36 -4.00 -22.90
C SER A 166 15.06 -4.06 -24.25
N VAL A 167 14.32 -4.40 -25.32
CA VAL A 167 14.79 -4.35 -26.72
C VAL A 167 14.13 -3.19 -27.44
N TYR A 168 14.92 -2.46 -28.24
CA TYR A 168 14.43 -1.36 -29.08
C TYR A 168 14.64 -1.66 -30.57
N PRO A 169 13.78 -1.13 -31.45
CA PRO A 169 13.82 -1.44 -32.89
C PRO A 169 14.93 -0.72 -33.67
N TRP A 170 15.70 0.17 -33.03
CA TRP A 170 16.79 0.93 -33.64
C TRP A 170 18.14 0.58 -33.01
N ASP A 171 19.23 0.87 -33.72
CA ASP A 171 20.58 0.59 -33.24
C ASP A 171 21.01 1.58 -32.14
N ASN A 172 21.12 1.06 -30.92
CA ASN A 172 21.50 1.79 -29.72
C ASN A 172 23.02 1.86 -29.51
N ARG A 173 23.84 1.41 -30.46
CA ARG A 173 25.28 1.72 -30.47
C ARG A 173 25.55 3.20 -30.71
N ARG A 174 24.62 3.91 -31.35
CA ARG A 174 24.68 5.37 -31.52
C ARG A 174 24.21 6.07 -30.25
N PHE A 175 25.04 6.97 -29.73
CA PHE A 175 24.77 7.68 -28.47
C PHE A 175 23.41 8.38 -28.41
N HIS A 176 22.97 9.02 -29.50
CA HIS A 176 21.65 9.70 -29.53
C HIS A 176 20.47 8.74 -29.38
N ASN A 177 20.53 7.58 -30.02
CA ASN A 177 19.49 6.55 -29.94
C ASN A 177 19.48 5.90 -28.55
N TYR A 178 20.67 5.63 -28.01
CA TYR A 178 20.85 5.14 -26.65
C TYR A 178 20.22 6.10 -25.63
N LEU A 179 20.54 7.39 -25.71
CA LEU A 179 20.02 8.41 -24.80
C LEU A 179 18.50 8.47 -24.84
N PHE A 180 17.89 8.43 -26.02
CA PHE A 180 16.43 8.42 -26.16
C PHE A 180 15.81 7.17 -25.51
N SER A 181 16.36 5.99 -25.78
CA SER A 181 15.90 4.72 -25.21
C SER A 181 16.05 4.68 -23.69
N TYR A 182 17.16 5.20 -23.19
CA TYR A 182 17.44 5.29 -21.76
C TYR A 182 16.47 6.23 -21.04
N LEU A 183 16.22 7.42 -21.61
CA LEU A 183 15.23 8.36 -21.05
C LEU A 183 13.82 7.78 -21.05
N TRP A 184 13.45 7.04 -22.10
CA TRP A 184 12.18 6.31 -22.15
C TRP A 184 12.09 5.27 -21.02
N ASN A 185 13.13 4.45 -20.85
CA ASN A 185 13.20 3.41 -19.82
C ASN A 185 13.05 4.01 -18.41
N VAL A 186 13.78 5.09 -18.12
CA VAL A 186 13.70 5.80 -16.82
C VAL A 186 12.32 6.42 -16.62
N PHE A 187 11.72 6.99 -17.67
CA PHE A 187 10.37 7.57 -17.57
C PHE A 187 9.29 6.51 -17.30
N ALA A 188 9.38 5.36 -17.97
CA ALA A 188 8.50 4.22 -17.71
C ALA A 188 8.65 3.71 -16.28
N ALA A 189 9.89 3.51 -15.80
CA ALA A 189 10.17 3.09 -14.44
C ALA A 189 9.62 4.08 -13.39
N PHE A 190 9.75 5.39 -13.65
CA PHE A 190 9.15 6.41 -12.80
C PHE A 190 7.62 6.33 -12.78
N GLY A 191 6.99 6.09 -13.93
CA GLY A 191 5.54 5.88 -14.03
C GLY A 191 5.04 4.70 -13.20
N VAL A 192 5.75 3.56 -13.28
CA VAL A 192 5.49 2.35 -12.47
C VAL A 192 5.64 2.64 -10.97
N ALA A 193 6.73 3.31 -10.58
CA ALA A 193 6.99 3.66 -9.20
C ALA A 193 5.92 4.58 -8.62
N LEU A 194 5.57 5.64 -9.36
CA LEU A 194 4.57 6.61 -8.95
C LEU A 194 3.18 5.96 -8.78
N ALA A 195 2.75 5.16 -9.75
CA ALA A 195 1.49 4.43 -9.69
C ALA A 195 1.39 3.54 -8.44
N THR A 196 2.47 2.81 -8.16
CA THR A 196 2.54 1.87 -7.03
C THR A 196 2.55 2.60 -5.70
N ILE A 197 3.41 3.62 -5.55
CA ILE A 197 3.53 4.42 -4.32
C ILE A 197 2.21 5.12 -3.99
N CYS A 198 1.53 5.71 -4.98
CA CYS A 198 0.25 6.39 -4.77
C CYS A 198 -0.81 5.48 -4.15
N VAL A 199 -1.01 4.28 -4.71
CA VAL A 199 -2.06 3.35 -4.26
C VAL A 199 -1.72 2.75 -2.90
N ASP A 200 -0.46 2.38 -2.67
CA ASP A 200 -0.02 1.74 -1.42
C ASP A 200 -0.06 2.72 -0.23
N THR A 201 0.44 3.94 -0.44
CA THR A 201 0.44 4.98 0.61
C THR A 201 -0.97 5.50 0.91
N LEU A 202 -1.89 5.46 -0.07
CA LEU A 202 -3.30 5.76 0.17
C LEU A 202 -3.94 4.71 1.07
N PHE A 203 -3.70 3.41 0.82
CA PHE A 203 -4.17 2.34 1.69
C PHE A 203 -3.64 2.50 3.12
N CYS A 204 -2.33 2.77 3.26
CA CYS A 204 -1.70 3.00 4.56
C CYS A 204 -2.37 4.15 5.32
N SER A 205 -2.65 5.27 4.64
CA SER A 205 -3.28 6.42 5.29
C SER A 205 -4.71 6.16 5.73
N LEU A 206 -5.52 5.55 4.87
CA LEU A 206 -6.92 5.28 5.18
C LEU A 206 -7.07 4.27 6.32
N THR A 207 -6.19 3.25 6.36
CA THR A 207 -6.18 2.28 7.47
C THR A 207 -5.75 2.90 8.79
N HIS A 208 -4.74 3.79 8.81
CA HIS A 208 -4.35 4.53 10.02
C HIS A 208 -5.44 5.50 10.51
N ASN A 209 -6.09 6.22 9.60
CA ASN A 209 -7.21 7.09 9.94
C ASN A 209 -8.38 6.29 10.52
N LEU A 210 -8.67 5.11 9.96
CA LEU A 210 -9.67 4.20 10.49
C LEU A 210 -9.32 3.70 11.90
N CYS A 211 -8.05 3.35 12.12
CA CYS A 211 -7.55 3.01 13.46
C CYS A 211 -7.76 4.19 14.44
N GLY A 212 -7.48 5.41 14.02
CA GLY A 212 -7.75 6.62 14.81
C GLY A 212 -9.22 6.79 15.18
N LEU A 213 -10.14 6.52 14.26
CA LEU A 213 -11.58 6.57 14.52
C LEU A 213 -12.02 5.49 15.52
N PHE A 214 -11.52 4.26 15.40
CA PHE A 214 -11.77 3.20 16.40
C PHE A 214 -11.20 3.57 17.77
N GLU A 215 -10.02 4.17 17.82
CA GLU A 215 -9.42 4.63 19.07
C GLU A 215 -10.22 5.77 19.72
N ILE A 216 -10.80 6.67 18.93
CA ILE A 216 -11.75 7.69 19.42
C ILE A 216 -12.99 7.01 20.02
N CYS A 217 -13.58 6.03 19.34
CA CYS A 217 -14.72 5.26 19.87
C CYS A 217 -14.38 4.62 21.23
N ARG A 218 -13.21 3.97 21.29
CA ARG A 218 -12.67 3.34 22.50
C ARG A 218 -12.53 4.34 23.63
N HIS A 219 -11.93 5.50 23.37
CA HIS A 219 -11.74 6.53 24.39
C HIS A 219 -13.07 7.11 24.89
N LYS A 220 -14.04 7.34 23.99
CA LYS A 220 -15.39 7.80 24.38
C LYS A 220 -16.09 6.76 25.26
N MET A 221 -15.90 5.48 24.99
CA MET A 221 -16.44 4.39 25.81
C MET A 221 -15.78 4.30 27.19
N LEU A 222 -14.46 4.45 27.28
CA LEU A 222 -13.72 4.42 28.56
C LEU A 222 -14.00 5.66 29.43
N THR A 223 -14.15 6.83 28.79
CA THR A 223 -14.41 8.11 29.49
C THR A 223 -15.90 8.32 29.77
N PHE A 224 -16.73 7.35 29.41
CA PHE A 224 -18.15 7.36 29.68
C PHE A 224 -18.38 7.48 31.20
N LYS A 225 -19.00 8.57 31.63
CA LYS A 225 -19.43 8.78 33.01
C LYS A 225 -20.94 8.72 33.09
N ARG A 226 -21.45 7.99 34.09
CA ARG A 226 -22.87 7.98 34.44
C ARG A 226 -23.32 9.40 34.78
N ARG A 227 -24.33 9.90 34.06
CA ARG A 227 -25.05 11.14 34.37
C ARG A 227 -26.53 10.81 34.60
N ARG A 228 -27.44 11.67 34.15
CA ARG A 228 -28.88 11.35 34.15
C ARG A 228 -29.14 10.13 33.25
N PRO A 229 -30.16 9.30 33.55
CA PRO A 229 -30.43 8.07 32.82
C PRO A 229 -30.73 8.28 31.32
N VAL A 230 -31.37 9.40 30.96
CA VAL A 230 -31.67 9.75 29.56
C VAL A 230 -30.39 10.13 28.80
N GLU A 231 -29.55 10.98 29.40
CA GLU A 231 -28.27 11.42 28.83
C GLU A 231 -27.31 10.24 28.65
N THR A 232 -27.29 9.34 29.64
CA THR A 232 -26.51 8.09 29.62
C THR A 232 -26.85 7.24 28.40
N GLN A 233 -28.14 7.01 28.15
CA GLN A 233 -28.60 6.21 27.02
C GLN A 233 -28.32 6.89 25.67
N GLN A 234 -28.49 8.22 25.59
CA GLN A 234 -28.18 8.99 24.39
C GLN A 234 -26.67 8.95 24.06
N ASN A 235 -25.81 9.10 25.06
CA ASN A 235 -24.36 9.01 24.89
C ASN A 235 -23.92 7.63 24.40
N LEU A 236 -24.41 6.56 25.03
CA LEU A 236 -24.13 5.19 24.59
C LEU A 236 -24.59 4.96 23.15
N ARG A 237 -25.81 5.41 22.81
CA ARG A 237 -26.33 5.31 21.43
C ARG A 237 -25.42 6.03 20.45
N HIS A 238 -24.91 7.21 20.80
CA HIS A 238 -23.99 7.96 19.95
C HIS A 238 -22.65 7.22 19.77
N ILE A 239 -22.09 6.64 20.82
CA ILE A 239 -20.83 5.87 20.75
C ILE A 239 -21.01 4.62 19.87
N PHE A 240 -22.08 3.85 20.06
CA PHE A 240 -22.37 2.67 19.24
C PHE A 240 -22.67 3.02 17.79
N HIS A 241 -23.34 4.16 17.54
CA HIS A 241 -23.55 4.67 16.19
C HIS A 241 -22.22 4.99 15.52
N LEU A 242 -21.33 5.72 16.21
CA LEU A 242 -20.01 6.05 15.70
C LEU A 242 -19.18 4.79 15.40
N TYR A 243 -19.18 3.82 16.31
CA TYR A 243 -18.51 2.53 16.07
C TYR A 243 -19.09 1.79 14.85
N GLY A 244 -20.42 1.84 14.67
CA GLY A 244 -21.10 1.32 13.48
C GLY A 244 -20.65 2.01 12.20
N GLU A 245 -20.61 3.35 12.18
CA GLU A 245 -20.10 4.13 11.03
C GLU A 245 -18.64 3.79 10.72
N CYS A 246 -17.80 3.54 11.73
CA CYS A 246 -16.42 3.09 11.54
C CYS A 246 -16.35 1.69 10.89
N LEU A 247 -17.22 0.77 11.29
CA LEU A 247 -17.31 -0.56 10.66
C LEU A 247 -17.76 -0.47 9.20
N GLU A 248 -18.72 0.40 8.89
CA GLU A 248 -19.19 0.64 7.52
C GLU A 248 -18.10 1.28 6.64
N LEU A 249 -17.34 2.24 7.18
CA LEU A 249 -16.15 2.80 6.54
C LEU A 249 -15.11 1.72 6.27
N GLY A 250 -14.81 0.87 7.25
CA GLY A 250 -13.89 -0.26 7.10
C GLY A 250 -14.35 -1.26 6.04
N GLY A 251 -15.64 -1.57 5.99
CA GLY A 251 -16.24 -2.40 4.94
C GLY A 251 -16.13 -1.76 3.55
N SER A 252 -16.33 -0.45 3.44
CA SER A 252 -16.19 0.30 2.19
C SER A 252 -14.74 0.33 1.71
N LEU A 253 -13.79 0.58 2.62
CA LEU A 253 -12.36 0.51 2.36
C LEU A 253 -11.96 -0.88 1.86
N ASN A 254 -12.42 -1.92 2.56
CA ASN A 254 -12.16 -3.29 2.17
C ASN A 254 -12.74 -3.59 0.78
N GLY A 255 -14.00 -3.24 0.51
CA GLY A 255 -14.62 -3.48 -0.79
C GLY A 255 -13.85 -2.89 -1.98
N ILE A 256 -13.30 -1.67 -1.81
CA ILE A 256 -12.53 -0.99 -2.86
C ILE A 256 -11.12 -1.58 -3.01
N PHE A 257 -10.44 -1.87 -1.90
CA PHE A 257 -9.05 -2.37 -1.94
C PHE A 257 -8.93 -3.89 -2.06
N ARG A 258 -10.00 -4.66 -1.88
CA ARG A 258 -9.98 -6.13 -1.87
C ARG A 258 -9.33 -6.72 -3.13
N LEU A 259 -9.69 -6.20 -4.31
CA LEU A 259 -9.08 -6.65 -5.57
C LEU A 259 -7.60 -6.25 -5.68
N ILE A 260 -7.24 -5.06 -5.18
CA ILE A 260 -5.85 -4.58 -5.17
C ILE A 260 -4.99 -5.45 -4.25
N ILE A 261 -5.48 -5.77 -3.06
CA ILE A 261 -4.84 -6.67 -2.09
C ILE A 261 -4.65 -8.05 -2.74
N PHE A 262 -5.68 -8.58 -3.38
CA PHE A 262 -5.58 -9.88 -4.06
C PHE A 262 -4.51 -9.89 -5.17
N ALA A 263 -4.53 -8.89 -6.05
CA ALA A 263 -3.54 -8.75 -7.12
C ALA A 263 -2.12 -8.58 -6.56
N GLN A 264 -1.95 -7.78 -5.49
CA GLN A 264 -0.66 -7.59 -4.82
C GLN A 264 -0.07 -8.90 -4.32
N PHE A 265 -0.87 -9.76 -3.68
CA PHE A 265 -0.36 -11.01 -3.10
C PHE A 265 -0.02 -12.03 -4.17
N ILE A 266 -0.78 -12.11 -5.26
CA ILE A 266 -0.44 -13.00 -6.39
C ILE A 266 0.84 -12.52 -7.08
N ALA A 267 0.95 -11.23 -7.36
CA ALA A 267 2.16 -10.68 -7.96
C ALA A 267 3.38 -10.91 -7.04
N ALA A 268 3.23 -10.63 -5.75
CA ALA A 268 4.29 -10.83 -4.77
C ALA A 268 4.71 -12.31 -4.64
N SER A 269 3.77 -13.27 -4.69
CA SER A 269 4.13 -14.68 -4.63
C SER A 269 4.94 -15.11 -5.86
N LEU A 270 4.53 -14.69 -7.06
CA LEU A 270 5.27 -14.93 -8.30
C LEU A 270 6.66 -14.27 -8.26
N HIS A 271 6.75 -13.02 -7.81
CA HIS A 271 8.02 -12.31 -7.62
C HIS A 271 8.95 -13.06 -6.66
N LEU A 272 8.43 -13.48 -5.50
CA LEU A 272 9.22 -14.21 -4.52
C LEU A 272 9.72 -15.54 -5.09
N CYS A 273 8.92 -16.28 -5.86
CA CYS A 273 9.36 -17.51 -6.50
C CYS A 273 10.58 -17.27 -7.43
N VAL A 274 10.52 -16.24 -8.28
CA VAL A 274 11.60 -15.90 -9.22
C VAL A 274 12.84 -15.40 -8.47
N LEU A 275 12.65 -14.53 -7.47
CA LEU A 275 13.76 -13.97 -6.69
C LEU A 275 14.44 -14.99 -5.80
N CYS A 276 13.71 -15.97 -5.26
CA CYS A 276 14.32 -17.06 -4.50
C CYS A 276 15.23 -17.91 -5.38
N TYR A 277 14.83 -18.15 -6.65
CA TYR A 277 15.68 -18.84 -7.62
C TYR A 277 16.96 -18.03 -7.91
N GLN A 278 16.81 -16.74 -8.27
CA GLN A 278 17.96 -15.86 -8.56
C GLN A 278 18.90 -15.73 -7.36
N LEU A 279 18.35 -15.63 -6.15
CA LEU A 279 19.14 -15.54 -4.93
C LEU A 279 19.92 -16.83 -4.68
N SER A 280 19.37 -18.00 -5.03
CA SER A 280 20.05 -19.29 -4.89
C SER A 280 21.15 -19.49 -5.93
N SER A 281 20.93 -19.07 -7.18
CA SER A 281 21.88 -19.28 -8.28
C SER A 281 23.07 -18.30 -8.26
N ASN A 282 22.88 -17.06 -7.77
CA ASN A 282 23.85 -15.97 -7.90
C ASN A 282 24.50 -15.53 -6.56
N LEU A 283 24.55 -16.39 -5.53
CA LEU A 283 25.04 -16.08 -4.17
C LEU A 283 26.44 -15.46 -4.07
N MET A 284 27.34 -15.76 -5.02
CA MET A 284 28.73 -15.30 -5.00
C MET A 284 28.97 -14.07 -5.89
N GLN A 285 27.93 -13.56 -6.56
CA GLN A 285 28.05 -12.42 -7.44
C GLN A 285 27.75 -11.10 -6.71
N PRO A 286 28.37 -9.97 -7.12
CA PRO A 286 28.07 -8.64 -6.59
C PRO A 286 26.57 -8.27 -6.69
N GLY A 287 25.84 -8.87 -7.64
CA GLY A 287 24.41 -8.68 -7.84
C GLY A 287 23.51 -9.24 -6.73
N MET A 288 24.03 -10.08 -5.81
CA MET A 288 23.24 -10.64 -4.70
C MET A 288 22.59 -9.55 -3.84
N LEU A 289 23.31 -8.46 -3.56
CA LEU A 289 22.78 -7.35 -2.77
C LEU A 289 21.58 -6.68 -3.44
N PHE A 290 21.59 -6.60 -4.78
CA PHE A 290 20.49 -6.05 -5.56
C PHE A 290 19.25 -6.93 -5.46
N TYR A 291 19.38 -8.26 -5.67
CA TYR A 291 18.27 -9.20 -5.55
C TYR A 291 17.70 -9.26 -4.13
N ALA A 292 18.55 -9.21 -3.11
CA ALA A 292 18.13 -9.16 -1.71
C ALA A 292 17.37 -7.86 -1.39
N ALA A 293 17.85 -6.70 -1.87
CA ALA A 293 17.17 -5.43 -1.70
C ALA A 293 15.81 -5.41 -2.43
N PHE A 294 15.74 -5.98 -3.63
CA PHE A 294 14.49 -6.07 -4.39
C PHE A 294 13.49 -7.02 -3.72
N MET A 295 13.93 -8.17 -3.19
CA MET A 295 13.11 -9.05 -2.37
C MET A 295 12.57 -8.35 -1.12
N ALA A 296 13.42 -7.58 -0.43
CA ALA A 296 13.00 -6.78 0.72
C ALA A 296 11.96 -5.70 0.33
N ALA A 297 12.09 -5.09 -0.86
CA ALA A 297 11.11 -4.13 -1.36
C ALA A 297 9.74 -4.78 -1.61
N ILE A 298 9.69 -5.95 -2.26
CA ILE A 298 8.45 -6.70 -2.49
C ILE A 298 7.81 -7.13 -1.16
N LEU A 299 8.61 -7.62 -0.21
CA LEU A 299 8.13 -7.94 1.14
C LEU A 299 7.61 -6.70 1.86
N GLY A 300 8.27 -5.54 1.69
CA GLY A 300 7.81 -4.26 2.21
C GLY A 300 6.43 -3.86 1.69
N GLN A 301 6.16 -4.05 0.40
CA GLN A 301 4.83 -3.81 -0.18
C GLN A 301 3.76 -4.68 0.48
N VAL A 302 4.01 -5.99 0.61
CA VAL A 302 3.07 -6.91 1.28
C VAL A 302 2.90 -6.55 2.76
N ALA A 303 3.99 -6.13 3.42
CA ALA A 303 3.97 -5.75 4.82
C ALA A 303 3.04 -4.57 5.10
N ILE A 304 2.96 -3.57 4.21
CA ILE A 304 2.03 -2.42 4.36
C ILE A 304 0.58 -2.90 4.44
N TYR A 305 0.18 -3.78 3.52
CA TYR A 305 -1.19 -4.31 3.49
C TYR A 305 -1.51 -5.16 4.73
N CYS A 306 -0.60 -6.07 5.10
CA CYS A 306 -0.74 -6.92 6.28
C CYS A 306 -0.73 -6.13 7.60
N HIS A 307 0.09 -5.08 7.69
CA HIS A 307 0.17 -4.22 8.86
C HIS A 307 -1.11 -3.40 9.03
N GLY A 308 -1.59 -2.74 7.96
CA GLY A 308 -2.83 -1.97 7.98
C GLY A 308 -4.04 -2.83 8.38
N GLY A 309 -4.17 -4.03 7.79
CA GLY A 309 -5.24 -4.97 8.15
C GLY A 309 -5.15 -5.48 9.59
N ALA A 310 -3.95 -5.80 10.08
CA ALA A 310 -3.75 -6.23 11.46
C ALA A 310 -4.07 -5.11 12.47
N CYS A 311 -3.65 -3.86 12.19
CA CYS A 311 -3.94 -2.72 13.04
C CYS A 311 -5.44 -2.41 13.11
N VAL A 312 -6.13 -2.38 11.96
CA VAL A 312 -7.58 -2.14 11.91
C VAL A 312 -8.33 -3.22 12.68
N GLN A 313 -7.95 -4.49 12.50
CA GLN A 313 -8.56 -5.59 13.23
C GLN A 313 -8.33 -5.47 14.73
N ALA A 314 -7.10 -5.19 15.17
CA ALA A 314 -6.78 -5.04 16.59
C ALA A 314 -7.54 -3.87 17.23
N GLU A 315 -7.47 -2.67 16.66
CA GLU A 315 -8.12 -1.48 17.22
C GLU A 315 -9.64 -1.62 17.28
N SER A 316 -10.25 -2.24 16.27
CA SER A 316 -11.69 -2.50 16.28
C SER A 316 -12.13 -3.50 17.35
N GLN A 317 -11.27 -4.45 17.74
CA GLN A 317 -11.54 -5.44 18.79
C GLN A 317 -11.36 -4.86 20.19
N LEU A 318 -10.43 -3.93 20.38
CA LEU A 318 -10.21 -3.23 21.66
C LEU A 318 -11.45 -2.45 22.13
N PHE A 319 -12.40 -2.17 21.23
CA PHE A 319 -13.69 -1.61 21.63
C PHE A 319 -14.48 -2.55 22.54
N ALA A 320 -14.37 -3.87 22.39
CA ALA A 320 -15.00 -4.85 23.28
C ALA A 320 -14.43 -4.76 24.71
N GLU A 321 -13.11 -4.62 24.82
CA GLU A 321 -12.42 -4.41 26.10
C GLU A 321 -12.82 -3.10 26.75
N ALA A 322 -12.93 -2.01 25.97
CA ALA A 322 -13.41 -0.74 26.49
C ALA A 322 -14.86 -0.77 26.96
N ILE A 323 -15.73 -1.59 26.34
CA ILE A 323 -17.08 -1.82 26.88
C ILE A 323 -16.98 -2.51 28.24
N TYR A 324 -16.15 -3.55 28.35
CA TYR A 324 -15.98 -4.31 29.58
C TYR A 324 -15.42 -3.46 30.74
N GLU A 325 -14.44 -2.61 30.47
CA GLU A 325 -13.78 -1.74 31.46
C GLU A 325 -14.61 -0.49 31.84
N SER A 326 -15.67 -0.16 31.08
CA SER A 326 -16.51 1.00 31.39
C SER A 326 -17.34 0.81 32.68
N ASP A 327 -17.78 1.90 33.29
CA ASP A 327 -18.62 1.88 34.49
C ASP A 327 -20.09 1.46 34.20
N TRP A 328 -20.31 0.27 33.62
CA TRP A 328 -21.64 -0.24 33.29
C TRP A 328 -22.33 -1.01 34.42
N LEU A 329 -21.57 -1.52 35.40
CA LEU A 329 -22.12 -2.31 36.52
C LEU A 329 -23.19 -1.55 37.34
N PRO A 330 -23.02 -0.25 37.65
CA PRO A 330 -24.06 0.53 38.33
C PRO A 330 -25.35 0.68 37.53
N LEU A 331 -25.31 0.58 36.19
CA LEU A 331 -26.53 0.66 35.35
C LEU A 331 -27.39 -0.59 35.50
N LEU A 332 -26.78 -1.75 35.72
CA LEU A 332 -27.50 -3.00 35.99
C LEU A 332 -28.17 -2.99 37.36
N LEU A 333 -27.49 -2.45 38.37
CA LEU A 333 -28.03 -2.30 39.74
C LEU A 333 -29.24 -1.36 39.78
N ASP A 334 -29.32 -0.39 38.88
CA ASP A 334 -30.46 0.53 38.69
C ASP A 334 -31.66 -0.09 37.94
N GLY A 335 -31.63 -1.41 37.65
CA GLY A 335 -32.72 -2.11 36.96
C GLY A 335 -32.77 -1.92 35.43
N ARG A 336 -31.74 -1.33 34.81
CA ARG A 336 -31.64 -1.09 33.35
C ARG A 336 -31.07 -2.28 32.60
N LEU A 337 -31.80 -3.40 32.66
CA LEU A 337 -31.44 -4.66 32.00
C LEU A 337 -31.38 -4.54 30.47
N ASP A 338 -32.12 -3.59 29.89
CA ASP A 338 -32.14 -3.26 28.46
C ASP A 338 -30.77 -2.74 27.97
N VAL A 339 -30.16 -1.83 28.73
CA VAL A 339 -28.83 -1.26 28.43
C VAL A 339 -27.76 -2.34 28.61
N GLY A 340 -27.83 -3.13 29.68
CA GLY A 340 -26.91 -4.23 29.93
C GLY A 340 -26.89 -5.27 28.79
N ARG A 341 -28.06 -5.68 28.29
CA ARG A 341 -28.16 -6.57 27.12
C ARG A 341 -27.57 -5.93 25.86
N SER A 342 -27.82 -4.64 25.65
CA SER A 342 -27.28 -3.92 24.48
C SER A 342 -25.76 -3.85 24.53
N LEU A 343 -25.17 -3.62 25.71
CA LEU A 343 -23.71 -3.63 25.91
C LEU A 343 -23.12 -5.02 25.67
N GLN A 344 -23.77 -6.08 26.16
CA GLN A 344 -23.34 -7.46 25.89
C GLN A 344 -23.35 -7.78 24.39
N ILE A 345 -24.42 -7.42 23.67
CA ILE A 345 -24.50 -7.60 22.22
C ILE A 345 -23.40 -6.80 21.52
N GLY A 346 -23.18 -5.56 21.96
CA GLY A 346 -22.10 -4.70 21.47
C GLY A 346 -20.72 -5.34 21.64
N MET A 347 -20.44 -5.87 22.83
CA MET A 347 -19.18 -6.53 23.17
C MET A 347 -18.94 -7.78 22.31
N VAL A 348 -19.94 -8.67 22.20
CA VAL A 348 -19.84 -9.88 21.37
C VAL A 348 -19.65 -9.54 19.89
N ARG A 349 -20.28 -8.47 19.39
CA ARG A 349 -20.07 -8.00 18.02
C ARG A 349 -18.68 -7.42 17.81
N ALA A 350 -18.21 -6.60 18.75
CA ALA A 350 -16.91 -5.95 18.66
C ALA A 350 -15.74 -6.96 18.69
N GLN A 351 -15.89 -8.09 19.37
CA GLN A 351 -14.89 -9.18 19.36
C GLN A 351 -14.59 -9.74 17.96
N ARG A 352 -15.53 -9.65 16.99
CA ARG A 352 -15.27 -10.08 15.61
C ARG A 352 -14.27 -9.18 14.88
N GLY A 353 -14.24 -7.90 15.24
CA GLY A 353 -13.42 -6.86 14.63
C GLY A 353 -13.80 -6.51 13.18
N CYS A 354 -13.16 -5.48 12.66
CA CYS A 354 -13.15 -5.08 11.26
C CYS A 354 -12.00 -5.81 10.55
N ARG A 355 -12.33 -6.69 9.59
CA ARG A 355 -11.33 -7.49 8.87
C ARG A 355 -11.16 -6.98 7.45
N LEU A 356 -9.90 -6.87 7.02
CA LEU A 356 -9.52 -6.58 5.64
C LEU A 356 -9.03 -7.88 4.98
N ASP A 357 -9.60 -8.23 3.83
CA ASP A 357 -9.36 -9.51 3.16
C ASP A 357 -9.16 -9.35 1.65
N GLY A 358 -8.42 -10.29 1.06
CA GLY A 358 -8.15 -10.41 -0.38
C GLY A 358 -8.88 -11.61 -0.98
N TYR A 359 -10.21 -11.65 -0.86
CA TYR A 359 -11.11 -12.76 -1.25
C TYR A 359 -10.88 -14.10 -0.54
N PHE A 360 -9.70 -14.69 -0.69
CA PHE A 360 -9.36 -16.04 -0.20
C PHE A 360 -8.52 -16.04 1.08
N PHE A 361 -7.98 -14.88 1.46
CA PHE A 361 -7.11 -14.77 2.63
C PHE A 361 -7.33 -13.43 3.35
N GLU A 362 -7.08 -13.42 4.65
CA GLU A 362 -7.07 -12.20 5.46
C GLU A 362 -5.69 -11.52 5.38
N ALA A 363 -5.67 -10.21 5.15
CA ALA A 363 -4.46 -9.41 5.14
C ALA A 363 -4.05 -9.11 6.59
N ASN A 364 -3.32 -10.04 7.21
CA ASN A 364 -2.90 -9.92 8.61
C ASN A 364 -1.43 -10.34 8.79
N ARG A 365 -0.90 -10.08 10.00
CA ARG A 365 0.50 -10.36 10.34
C ARG A 365 0.86 -11.86 10.26
N LYS A 366 -0.10 -12.77 10.49
CA LYS A 366 0.14 -14.22 10.39
C LYS A 366 0.37 -14.64 8.95
N THR A 367 -0.42 -14.09 8.01
CA THR A 367 -0.24 -14.32 6.58
C THR A 367 1.13 -13.82 6.12
N PHE A 368 1.57 -12.64 6.59
CA PHE A 368 2.90 -12.13 6.29
C PHE A 368 4.03 -13.04 6.81
N ASP A 369 3.97 -13.48 8.07
CA ASP A 369 4.95 -14.39 8.66
C ASP A 369 5.01 -15.73 7.89
N LEU A 370 3.87 -16.25 7.45
CA LEU A 370 3.80 -17.43 6.61
C LEU A 370 4.50 -17.21 5.26
N ILE A 371 4.27 -16.07 4.59
CA ILE A 371 4.91 -15.74 3.31
C ILE A 371 6.43 -15.66 3.47
N VAL A 372 6.93 -14.99 4.52
CA VAL A 372 8.37 -14.87 4.77
C VAL A 372 8.99 -16.24 5.07
N ARG A 373 8.36 -17.04 5.93
CA ARG A 373 8.85 -18.38 6.28
C ARG A 373 8.90 -19.29 5.06
N THR A 374 7.84 -19.30 4.25
CA THR A 374 7.76 -20.13 3.04
C THR A 374 8.81 -19.72 2.01
N ALA A 375 9.04 -18.42 1.80
CA ALA A 375 10.11 -17.93 0.93
C ALA A 375 11.50 -18.38 1.43
N MET A 376 11.78 -18.21 2.73
CA MET A 376 13.06 -18.65 3.32
C MET A 376 13.26 -20.17 3.24
N SER A 377 12.21 -20.95 3.50
CA SER A 377 12.25 -22.41 3.35
C SER A 377 12.48 -22.83 1.90
N TYR A 378 11.88 -22.14 0.93
CA TYR A 378 12.07 -22.40 -0.49
C TYR A 378 13.51 -22.10 -0.93
N VAL A 379 14.10 -20.97 -0.51
CA VAL A 379 15.52 -20.67 -0.74
C VAL A 379 16.42 -21.76 -0.15
N ALA A 380 16.16 -22.19 1.09
CA ALA A 380 16.94 -23.24 1.73
C ALA A 380 16.84 -24.59 1.00
N LEU A 381 15.65 -24.94 0.52
CA LEU A 381 15.42 -26.17 -0.25
C LEU A 381 16.11 -26.12 -1.61
N LEU A 382 15.94 -25.03 -2.38
CA LEU A 382 16.64 -24.86 -3.65
C LEU A 382 18.16 -24.99 -3.48
N ARG A 383 18.69 -24.39 -2.42
CA ARG A 383 20.11 -24.50 -2.07
C ARG A 383 20.54 -25.92 -1.73
N SER A 384 19.69 -26.73 -1.12
CA SER A 384 20.04 -28.13 -0.84
C SER A 384 20.06 -29.00 -2.11
N THR A 385 19.35 -28.56 -3.15
CA THR A 385 19.19 -29.30 -4.41
C THR A 385 20.11 -28.80 -5.53
N SER A 386 20.66 -27.59 -5.42
CA SER A 386 21.69 -27.01 -6.30
C SER A 386 23.08 -27.34 -5.79
#